data_AF-A0A8H7SU49-F1
#
_entry.id   AF-A0A8H7SU49-F1
#
_cell.length_a   1.000
_cell.length_b   1.000
_cell.length_c   1.000
_cell.angle_alpha   90.00
_cell.angle_beta   90.00
_cell.angle_gamma   90.00
#
_symmetry.space_group_name_H-M   'P 1'
#
loop_
_entity.id
_entity.type
_entity.pdbx_description
1 polymer ?
#
loop_
_entity_poly.entity_id
_entity_poly.type
_entity_poly.pdbx_seq_one_letter_code
_entity_poly.pdbx_strand_id
1 'polypeptide(L)' 'MSLPTVAVIDSVGLSSAIQLKKKLGIDAEIFEATSDVGDTWDYNTYPGCACDVPSNLYSFSFELNP' A
#
# COMPACT_ATOMS: atom_id res chain seq x y z
N MET A 1 -2.92 -8.78 22.68
CA MET A 1 -2.88 -8.73 21.20
C MET A 1 -2.88 -10.15 20.70
N SER A 2 -3.89 -10.58 19.94
CA SER A 2 -3.76 -11.83 19.18
C SER A 2 -2.78 -11.56 18.04
N LEU A 3 -1.93 -12.54 17.73
CA LEU A 3 -1.03 -12.45 16.57
C LEU A 3 -1.87 -12.22 15.30
N PRO A 4 -1.38 -11.42 14.33
CA PRO A 4 -2.06 -11.30 13.05
C PRO A 4 -2.21 -12.69 12.43
N THR A 5 -3.36 -12.96 11.83
CA THR A 5 -3.56 -14.22 11.09
C THR A 5 -2.80 -14.20 9.76
N VAL A 6 -2.51 -13.00 9.24
CA VAL A 6 -1.81 -12.78 7.97
C VAL A 6 -0.77 -11.67 8.13
N ALA A 7 0.47 -11.95 7.72
CA ALA A 7 1.50 -10.94 7.53
C ALA A 7 1.58 -10.57 6.05
N VAL A 8 1.66 -9.27 5.76
CA VAL A 8 1.91 -8.73 4.43
C VAL A 8 3.31 -8.13 4.44
N ILE A 9 4.09 -8.46 3.42
CA ILE A 9 5.44 -7.93 3.24
C ILE A 9 5.35 -6.83 2.18
N ASP A 10 6.01 -5.71 2.47
CA ASP A 10 6.09 -4.49 1.67
C ASP A 10 4.78 -3.68 1.58
N SER A 11 4.91 -2.36 1.57
CA SER A 11 3.80 -1.41 1.56
C SER A 11 2.98 -1.42 0.26
N VAL A 12 3.52 -1.97 -0.84
CA VAL A 12 2.73 -2.29 -2.05
C VAL A 12 1.57 -3.25 -1.77
N GLY A 13 1.70 -4.06 -0.71
CA GLY A 13 0.67 -4.96 -0.20
C GLY A 13 -0.48 -4.27 0.54
N LEU A 14 -0.46 -2.93 0.69
CA LEU A 14 -1.52 -2.17 1.35
C LEU A 14 -2.91 -2.44 0.75
N SER A 15 -3.00 -2.52 -0.59
CA SER A 15 -4.27 -2.86 -1.25
C SER A 15 -4.79 -4.24 -0.85
N SER A 16 -3.91 -5.23 -0.71
CA SER A 16 -4.25 -6.57 -0.24
C SER A 16 -4.74 -6.55 1.21
N ALA A 17 -4.04 -5.84 2.10
CA ALA A 17 -4.47 -5.68 3.50
C ALA A 17 -5.86 -5.04 3.61
N ILE A 18 -6.12 -3.98 2.84
CA ILE A 18 -7.44 -3.34 2.77
C ILE A 18 -8.50 -4.34 2.30
N GLN A 19 -8.22 -5.13 1.26
CA GLN A 19 -9.19 -6.09 0.73
C GLN A 19 -9.42 -7.28 1.66
N LEU A 20 -8.40 -7.77 2.38
CA LEU A 20 -8.56 -8.78 3.43
C LEU A 20 -9.51 -8.29 4.51
N LYS A 21 -9.35 -7.04 4.96
CA LYS A 21 -10.25 -6.44 5.94
C LYS A 21 -11.66 -6.24 5.37
N LYS A 22 -11.80 -5.60 4.21
CA LYS A 22 -13.10 -5.24 3.59
C LYS A 22 -13.91 -6.48 3.18
N LYS A 23 -13.26 -7.55 2.67
CA LYS A 23 -13.97 -8.72 2.13
C LYS A 23 -14.07 -9.89 3.11
N LEU A 24 -13.09 -10.07 3.99
CA LEU A 24 -12.98 -11.25 4.85
C LEU A 24 -12.98 -10.92 6.35
N GLY A 25 -12.92 -9.63 6.73
CA GLY A 25 -12.84 -9.22 8.13
C GLY A 25 -11.52 -9.59 8.81
N ILE A 26 -10.50 -9.99 8.05
CA ILE A 26 -9.20 -10.43 8.56
C ILE A 26 -8.31 -9.20 8.77
N ASP A 27 -7.71 -9.12 9.94
CA ASP A 27 -6.65 -8.16 10.24
C ASP A 27 -5.30 -8.69 9.74
N ALA A 28 -4.56 -7.81 9.07
CA ALA A 28 -3.21 -8.08 8.59
C ALA A 28 -2.22 -7.11 9.25
N GLU A 29 -1.02 -7.59 9.53
CA GLU A 29 0.12 -6.75 9.91
C GLU A 29 1.03 -6.58 8.69
N ILE A 30 1.41 -5.34 8.38
CA ILE A 30 2.27 -5.01 7.25
C ILE A 30 3.68 -4.77 7.79
N PHE A 31 4.66 -5.45 7.20
CA PHE A 31 6.07 -5.28 7.49
C PHE A 31 6.75 -4.63 6.30
N GLU A 32 7.50 -3.57 6.56
CA GLU A 32 8.18 -2.77 5.55
C GLU A 32 9.65 -2.61 5.94
N ALA A 33 10.53 -2.73 4.96
CA ALA A 33 11.97 -2.57 5.13
C ALA A 33 12.43 -1.12 4.89
N THR A 34 11.65 -0.33 4.14
CA THR A 34 11.88 1.12 3.98
C THR A 34 11.70 1.88 5.28
N SER A 35 12.19 3.12 5.29
CA SER A 35 11.98 4.04 6.40
C SER A 35 10.54 4.50 6.56
N ASP A 36 9.77 4.52 5.47
CA ASP A 36 8.36 4.94 5.46
C ASP A 36 7.55 4.22 4.36
N VAL A 37 6.23 4.31 4.44
CA VAL A 37 5.29 3.75 3.47
C VAL A 37 5.45 4.42 2.11
N GLY A 38 5.49 3.63 1.03
CA GLY A 38 5.51 4.17 -0.33
C GLY A 38 6.34 3.36 -1.31
N ASP A 39 7.24 2.52 -0.80
CA ASP A 39 8.08 1.58 -1.55
C ASP A 39 8.80 2.30 -2.70
N THR A 40 8.33 2.12 -3.94
CA THR A 40 8.86 2.81 -5.12
C THR A 40 8.97 4.32 -4.91
N TRP A 41 7.99 4.96 -4.26
CA TRP A 41 8.02 6.41 -4.05
C TRP A 41 8.88 6.85 -2.87
N ASP A 42 9.15 5.97 -1.91
CA ASP A 42 10.11 6.26 -0.82
C ASP A 42 11.56 6.15 -1.34
N TYR A 43 11.85 5.12 -2.13
CA TYR A 43 13.19 4.90 -2.70
C TYR A 43 13.57 5.89 -3.80
N ASN A 44 12.61 6.34 -4.61
CA ASN A 44 12.90 7.12 -5.82
C ASN A 44 12.63 8.61 -5.60
N THR A 45 13.64 9.32 -5.11
CA THR A 45 13.61 10.78 -4.87
C THR A 45 14.52 11.57 -5.83
N TYR A 46 14.91 10.96 -6.95
CA TYR A 46 15.75 11.62 -7.95
C TYR A 46 14.98 12.71 -8.74
N PRO A 47 15.67 13.73 -9.28
CA PRO A 47 15.03 14.80 -10.05
C PRO A 47 14.27 14.27 -11.27
N GLY A 48 12.99 14.64 -11.38
CA GLY A 48 12.12 14.20 -12.48
C GLY A 48 11.47 12.83 -12.29
N CYS A 49 11.57 12.22 -11.09
CA CYS A 49 10.83 11.01 -10.78
C CYS A 49 9.32 11.22 -10.98
N ALA A 50 8.72 10.36 -11.81
CA ALA A 50 7.32 10.45 -12.20
C ALA A 50 6.80 9.06 -12.63
N CYS A 51 5.49 8.96 -12.80
CA CYS A 51 4.82 7.79 -13.34
C CYS A 51 4.20 8.13 -14.70
N ASP A 52 4.19 7.17 -15.62
CA ASP A 52 3.58 7.32 -16.95
C ASP A 52 2.05 7.15 -16.94
N VAL A 53 1.48 6.76 -15.79
CA VAL A 53 0.02 6.64 -15.62
C VAL A 53 -0.57 8.03 -15.35
N PRO A 54 -1.65 8.43 -16.07
CA PRO A 54 -2.34 9.68 -15.78
C PRO A 54 -2.72 9.80 -14.31
N SER A 55 -2.53 10.97 -13.71
CA SER A 55 -2.69 11.17 -12.26
C SER A 55 -4.07 10.76 -11.73
N ASN A 56 -5.13 10.93 -12.52
CA ASN A 56 -6.49 10.50 -12.17
C ASN A 56 -6.67 8.97 -12.11
N LEU A 57 -5.74 8.21 -12.68
CA LEU A 57 -5.74 6.74 -12.68
C LEU A 57 -4.71 6.15 -11.72
N TYR A 58 -3.74 6.94 -11.25
CA TYR A 58 -2.69 6.48 -10.35
C TYR A 58 -3.10 6.63 -8.87
N SER A 59 -4.22 5.99 -8.52
CA SER A 59 -4.76 5.93 -7.16
C SER A 59 -5.62 4.68 -6.96
N PHE A 60 -5.97 4.35 -5.72
CA PHE A 60 -6.88 3.24 -5.47
C PHE A 60 -8.30 3.57 -5.93
N SER A 61 -8.80 2.82 -6.91
CA SER A 61 -10.15 2.99 -7.46
C SER A 61 -11.29 2.75 -6.47
N PHE A 62 -11.00 2.12 -5.32
CA PHE A 62 -11.95 1.79 -4.27
C PHE A 62 -11.91 2.75 -3.08
N GLU A 63 -11.05 3.76 -3.10
CA GLU A 63 -10.91 4.76 -2.03
C GLU A 63 -10.58 6.12 -2.66
N LEU A 64 -11.61 6.73 -3.27
CA LEU A 64 -11.49 8.03 -3.93
C LEU A 64 -11.52 9.15 -2.89
N ASN A 65 -10.70 10.19 -3.08
CA ASN A 65 -10.73 11.39 -2.25
C ASN A 65 -12.03 12.19 -2.54
N PRO A 66 -12.97 12.33 -1.58
CA PRO A 66 -14.21 13.08 -1.77
C PRO A 66 -14.01 14.59 -1.86
#